data_AF-A0AA43KNM9-F1
#
_entry.id   AF-A0AA43KNM9-F1
#
_cell.length_a   1.000
_cell.length_b   1.000
_cell.length_c   1.000
_cell.angle_alpha   90.00
_cell.angle_beta   90.00
_cell.angle_gamma   90.00
#
_symmetry.space_group_name_H-M   'P 1'
#
loop_
_entity.id
_entity.type
_entity.pdbx_description
1 polymer ?
#
loop_
_entity_poly.entity_id
_entity_poly.type
_entity_poly.pdbx_seq_one_letter_code
_entity_poly.pdbx_strand_id
1 'polypeptide(L)'
;MNTPRFPANPAAVVDATKASSLAAAVVAAMRRIDPAGGPVSADQVRAWANTLMAELYSAHVARWEYRHADDFAPGCWAEANAEQVYYGPQRGLVIRALFEKPRVPQPEKEHVFQNRTCTVCGDPEDWAGPDCMPPAPPVDPRSRLPFDPRWMLQPLQWLRDAGPIALNRFDREHRSREAAFLFEQLEAFIKECEKP
;
A
#
# COMPACT_ATOMS: atom_id res chain seq x y z
N MET A 1 -18.51 -4.77 7.88
CA MET A 1 -17.68 -3.55 7.96
C MET A 1 -17.58 -3.00 6.55
N ASN A 2 -18.13 -1.82 6.29
CA ASN A 2 -17.97 -1.18 4.97
C ASN A 2 -16.55 -0.65 4.90
N THR A 3 -15.68 -1.35 4.18
CA THR A 3 -14.34 -0.86 3.87
C THR A 3 -14.50 0.38 3.02
N PRO A 4 -13.99 1.54 3.46
CA PRO A 4 -14.17 2.76 2.72
C PRO A 4 -13.34 2.72 1.43
N ARG A 5 -14.00 2.98 0.30
CA ARG A 5 -13.38 2.99 -1.03
C ARG A 5 -12.80 4.37 -1.33
N PHE A 6 -11.77 4.42 -2.16
CA PHE A 6 -11.29 5.68 -2.71
C PHE A 6 -12.45 6.45 -3.37
N PRO A 7 -12.55 7.78 -3.21
CA PRO A 7 -13.65 8.55 -3.78
C PRO A 7 -13.78 8.33 -5.28
N ALA A 8 -14.95 7.87 -5.73
CA ALA A 8 -15.19 7.59 -7.15
C ALA A 8 -15.40 8.85 -7.99
N ASN A 9 -15.56 10.01 -7.35
CA ASN A 9 -15.74 11.32 -7.97
C ASN A 9 -15.49 12.44 -6.94
N PRO A 10 -15.42 13.72 -7.36
CA PRO A 10 -15.21 14.85 -6.44
C PRO A 10 -16.29 15.00 -5.36
N ALA A 11 -17.56 14.65 -5.64
CA ALA A 11 -18.63 14.75 -4.63
C ALA A 11 -18.40 13.76 -3.47
N ALA A 12 -17.95 12.54 -3.78
CA ALA A 12 -17.59 11.53 -2.79
C ALA A 12 -16.42 11.99 -1.88
N VAL A 13 -15.54 12.87 -2.35
CA VAL A 13 -14.46 13.47 -1.52
C VAL A 13 -15.07 14.39 -0.47
N VAL A 14 -16.06 15.21 -0.86
CA VAL A 14 -16.76 16.15 0.03
C VAL A 14 -17.66 15.41 1.03
N ASP A 15 -18.30 14.34 0.60
CA ASP A 15 -19.15 13.54 1.50
C ASP A 15 -18.32 12.83 2.58
N ALA A 16 -17.10 12.40 2.25
CA ALA A 16 -16.18 11.79 3.20
C ALA A 16 -15.77 12.73 4.35
N THR A 17 -15.73 14.05 4.11
CA THR A 17 -15.40 15.06 5.15
C THR A 17 -16.61 15.49 5.98
N LYS A 18 -17.84 15.28 5.49
CA LYS A 18 -19.07 15.58 6.22
C LYS A 18 -19.49 14.48 7.19
N ALA A 19 -18.94 13.28 7.07
CA ALA A 19 -19.37 12.12 7.82
C ALA A 19 -19.26 12.33 9.36
N SER A 20 -18.18 12.92 9.86
CA SER A 20 -18.05 13.25 11.30
C SER A 20 -19.17 14.16 11.86
N SER A 21 -19.78 14.99 11.01
CA SER A 21 -20.92 15.85 11.40
C SER A 21 -22.20 15.05 11.72
N LEU A 22 -22.36 13.84 11.16
CA LEU A 22 -23.52 12.98 11.42
C LEU A 22 -23.51 12.42 12.85
N ALA A 23 -22.36 11.97 13.36
CA ALA A 23 -22.26 11.51 14.74
C ALA A 23 -22.62 12.63 15.73
N ALA A 24 -22.10 13.84 15.51
CA ALA A 24 -22.43 15.01 16.31
C ALA A 24 -23.93 15.36 16.23
N ALA A 25 -24.54 15.28 15.05
CA ALA A 25 -25.97 15.50 14.86
C ALA A 25 -26.83 14.47 15.61
N VAL A 26 -26.45 13.19 15.61
CA VAL A 26 -27.13 12.14 16.37
C VAL A 26 -27.04 12.41 17.88
N VAL A 27 -25.86 12.72 18.40
CA VAL A 27 -25.69 13.05 19.83
C VAL A 27 -26.50 14.29 20.22
N ALA A 28 -26.53 15.32 19.36
CA ALA A 28 -27.35 16.50 19.59
C ALA A 28 -28.85 16.17 19.59
N ALA A 29 -29.31 15.28 18.70
CA ALA A 29 -30.70 14.80 18.69
C ALA A 29 -31.04 14.03 19.96
N MET A 30 -30.14 13.14 20.43
CA MET A 30 -30.31 12.41 21.68
C MET A 30 -30.41 13.34 22.89
N ARG A 31 -29.58 14.40 22.94
CA ARG A 31 -29.61 15.41 24.02
C ARG A 31 -30.88 16.26 24.06
N ARG A 32 -31.61 16.37 22.94
CA ARG A 32 -32.85 17.13 22.85
C ARG A 32 -34.07 16.32 23.32
N ILE A 33 -33.91 15.03 23.58
CA ILE A 33 -34.98 14.22 24.16
C ILE A 33 -35.23 14.73 25.57
N ASP A 34 -36.43 15.21 25.81
CA ASP A 34 -36.88 15.62 27.13
C ASP A 34 -36.89 14.39 28.06
N PRO A 35 -36.17 14.42 29.20
CA PRO A 35 -36.22 13.35 30.20
C PRO A 35 -37.64 13.10 30.74
N ALA A 36 -38.53 14.10 30.67
CA ALA A 36 -39.94 13.98 31.05
C ALA A 36 -40.86 13.56 29.88
N GLY A 37 -40.31 13.37 28.68
CA GLY A 37 -41.04 13.00 27.47
C GLY A 37 -41.43 11.52 27.40
N GLY A 38 -42.20 11.18 26.37
CA GLY A 38 -42.60 9.80 26.08
C GLY A 38 -41.44 8.90 25.64
N PRO A 39 -41.62 7.56 25.69
CA PRO A 39 -40.58 6.61 25.32
C PRO A 39 -40.14 6.78 23.87
N VAL A 40 -38.84 6.68 23.63
CA VAL A 40 -38.23 6.70 22.29
C VAL A 40 -38.51 5.35 21.61
N SER A 41 -38.89 5.38 20.33
CA SER A 41 -39.14 4.14 19.59
C SER A 41 -37.86 3.30 19.42
N ALA A 42 -38.00 1.98 19.47
CA ALA A 42 -36.88 1.06 19.32
C ALA A 42 -36.17 1.23 17.96
N ASP A 43 -36.91 1.56 16.90
CA ASP A 43 -36.34 1.80 15.57
C ASP A 43 -35.48 3.07 15.54
N GLN A 44 -35.87 4.12 16.27
CA GLN A 44 -35.08 5.34 16.37
C GLN A 44 -33.77 5.10 17.15
N VAL A 45 -33.84 4.34 18.24
CA VAL A 45 -32.65 3.94 19.01
C VAL A 45 -31.72 3.09 18.16
N ARG A 46 -32.26 2.13 17.40
CA ARG A 46 -31.48 1.30 16.47
C ARG A 46 -30.82 2.13 15.38
N ALA A 47 -31.54 3.11 14.82
CA ALA A 47 -30.99 4.01 13.82
C ALA A 47 -29.81 4.83 14.37
N TRP A 48 -29.96 5.43 15.56
CA TRP A 48 -28.86 6.14 16.21
C TRP A 48 -27.67 5.25 16.51
N ALA A 49 -27.89 4.06 17.06
CA ALA A 49 -26.83 3.10 17.35
C ALA A 49 -26.08 2.70 16.08
N ASN A 50 -26.79 2.40 14.99
CA ASN A 50 -26.17 2.06 13.71
C ASN A 50 -25.35 3.21 13.14
N THR A 51 -25.88 4.45 13.17
CA THR A 51 -25.14 5.64 12.73
C THR A 51 -23.92 5.86 13.61
N LEU A 52 -24.04 5.85 14.93
CA LEU A 52 -22.90 6.03 15.83
C LEU A 52 -21.84 4.94 15.64
N MET A 53 -22.23 3.68 15.49
CA MET A 53 -21.30 2.58 15.23
C MET A 53 -20.63 2.72 13.86
N ALA A 54 -21.37 3.13 12.83
CA ALA A 54 -20.80 3.37 11.52
C ALA A 54 -19.79 4.51 11.57
N GLU A 55 -20.16 5.66 12.13
CA GLU A 55 -19.31 6.85 12.17
C GLU A 55 -18.11 6.66 13.13
N LEU A 56 -18.33 6.26 14.39
CA LEU A 56 -17.26 6.14 15.40
C LEU A 56 -16.19 5.10 15.04
N TYR A 57 -16.57 4.03 14.33
CA TYR A 57 -15.64 2.98 13.89
C TYR A 57 -15.25 3.13 12.42
N SER A 58 -15.72 4.17 11.73
CA SER A 58 -15.18 4.56 10.44
C SER A 58 -14.12 5.64 10.62
N ALA A 59 -13.08 5.56 9.80
CA ALA A 59 -12.03 6.55 9.81
C ALA A 59 -12.46 7.76 8.97
N HIS A 60 -12.99 8.80 9.64
CA HIS A 60 -13.40 10.04 8.98
C HIS A 60 -12.23 10.93 8.64
N VAL A 61 -12.16 11.32 7.37
CA VAL A 61 -11.17 12.28 6.89
C VAL A 61 -11.64 13.68 7.30
N ALA A 62 -10.88 14.33 8.18
CA ALA A 62 -11.09 15.73 8.56
C ALA A 62 -10.78 16.68 7.38
N ARG A 63 -9.63 16.45 6.74
CA ARG A 63 -9.20 17.23 5.57
C ARG A 63 -8.26 16.42 4.69
N TRP A 64 -8.20 16.84 3.44
CA TRP A 64 -7.23 16.33 2.47
C TRP A 64 -6.11 17.33 2.30
N GLU A 65 -4.90 16.81 2.12
CA GLU A 65 -3.74 17.63 1.80
C GLU A 65 -3.00 17.05 0.59
N TYR A 66 -2.33 17.93 -0.14
CA TYR A 66 -1.50 17.56 -1.27
C TYR A 66 -0.11 18.18 -1.15
N ARG A 67 0.84 17.55 -1.83
CA ARG A 67 2.14 18.14 -2.18
C ARG A 67 2.55 17.68 -3.58
N HIS A 68 3.52 18.36 -4.18
CA HIS A 68 4.17 17.85 -5.38
C HIS A 68 5.06 16.65 -5.05
N ALA A 69 5.13 15.67 -5.95
CA ALA A 69 5.87 14.42 -5.71
C ALA A 69 7.37 14.63 -5.46
N ASP A 70 7.94 15.69 -6.00
CA ASP A 70 9.34 16.09 -5.90
C ASP A 70 9.62 17.08 -4.76
N ASP A 71 8.59 17.60 -4.08
CA ASP A 71 8.75 18.57 -2.99
C ASP A 71 8.74 17.88 -1.62
N PHE A 72 9.90 17.84 -0.97
CA PHE A 72 10.11 17.27 0.37
C PHE A 72 10.41 18.33 1.44
N ALA A 73 10.22 19.62 1.13
CA ALA A 73 10.52 20.69 2.08
C ALA A 73 9.60 20.64 3.32
N PRO A 74 10.06 21.10 4.49
CA PRO A 74 9.18 21.31 5.64
C PRO A 74 8.02 22.24 5.28
N GLY A 75 6.78 21.79 5.49
CA GLY A 75 5.58 22.57 5.15
C GLY A 75 5.13 22.51 3.69
N CYS A 76 5.68 21.58 2.88
CA CYS A 76 5.26 21.36 1.48
C CYS A 76 3.79 20.91 1.29
N TRP A 77 3.09 20.60 2.38
CA TRP A 77 1.70 20.15 2.34
C TRP A 77 0.74 21.34 2.39
N ALA A 78 -0.15 21.40 1.39
CA ALA A 78 -1.24 22.35 1.33
C ALA A 78 -2.60 21.64 1.39
N GLU A 79 -3.64 22.33 1.83
CA GLU A 79 -5.00 21.79 1.81
C GLU A 79 -5.46 21.50 0.37
N ALA A 80 -5.97 20.30 0.14
CA ALA A 80 -6.41 19.83 -1.17
C ALA A 80 -7.91 20.01 -1.34
N ASN A 81 -8.32 20.55 -2.48
CA ASN A 81 -9.71 20.53 -2.89
C ASN A 81 -10.09 19.17 -3.51
N ALA A 82 -11.39 18.95 -3.72
CA ALA A 82 -11.92 17.68 -4.22
C ALA A 82 -11.37 17.28 -5.60
N GLU A 83 -11.09 18.24 -6.48
CA GLU A 83 -10.51 17.95 -7.80
C GLU A 83 -9.03 17.56 -7.70
N GLN A 84 -8.27 18.18 -6.80
CA GLN A 84 -6.87 17.85 -6.57
C GLN A 84 -6.74 16.45 -5.97
N VAL A 85 -7.65 16.06 -5.08
CA VAL A 85 -7.70 14.69 -4.53
C VAL A 85 -8.02 13.69 -5.64
N TYR A 86 -9.04 13.97 -6.46
CA TYR A 86 -9.49 13.03 -7.48
C TYR A 86 -8.52 12.91 -8.66
N TYR A 87 -7.97 14.04 -9.13
CA TYR A 87 -7.05 14.09 -10.28
C TYR A 87 -5.57 14.16 -9.88
N GLY A 88 -5.25 13.96 -8.60
CA GLY A 88 -3.90 14.07 -8.06
C GLY A 88 -2.84 13.29 -8.83
N PRO A 89 -3.06 11.99 -9.14
CA PRO A 89 -2.09 11.18 -9.87
C PRO A 89 -1.77 11.71 -11.26
N GLN A 90 -2.79 12.15 -12.01
CA GLN A 90 -2.58 12.71 -13.35
C GLN A 90 -1.84 14.06 -13.28
N ARG A 91 -1.87 14.72 -12.13
CA ARG A 91 -1.26 16.03 -11.89
C ARG A 91 0.07 15.93 -11.13
N GLY A 92 0.59 14.73 -10.88
CA GLY A 92 1.85 14.52 -10.14
C GLY A 92 1.77 14.95 -8.67
N LEU A 93 0.57 14.92 -8.09
CA LEU A 93 0.33 15.29 -6.70
C LEU A 93 0.30 14.03 -5.82
N VAL A 94 1.00 14.11 -4.69
CA VAL A 94 0.87 13.14 -3.61
C VAL A 94 -0.24 13.63 -2.69
N ILE A 95 -1.24 12.78 -2.45
CA ILE A 95 -2.43 13.10 -1.66
C ILE A 95 -2.37 12.36 -0.32
N ARG A 96 -2.76 13.03 0.76
CA ARG A 96 -2.96 12.39 2.07
C ARG A 96 -4.28 12.79 2.69
N ALA A 97 -4.91 11.84 3.38
CA ALA A 97 -6.01 12.08 4.29
C ALA A 97 -5.50 12.39 5.70
N LEU A 98 -6.00 13.46 6.32
CA LEU A 98 -5.88 13.69 7.76
C LEU A 98 -7.19 13.35 8.43
N PHE A 99 -7.15 12.50 9.45
CA PHE A 99 -8.32 12.00 10.16
C PHE A 99 -8.59 12.80 11.43
N GLU A 100 -9.87 12.97 11.80
CA GLU A 100 -10.23 13.68 13.04
C GLU A 100 -9.80 12.93 14.30
N LYS A 101 -9.75 11.60 14.22
CA LYS A 101 -9.33 10.72 15.30
C LYS A 101 -8.17 9.86 14.81
N PRO A 102 -7.16 9.60 15.65
CA PRO A 102 -6.13 8.62 15.30
C PRO A 102 -6.82 7.30 14.99
N ARG A 103 -6.48 6.70 13.84
CA ARG A 103 -7.00 5.37 13.50
C ARG A 103 -6.54 4.40 14.59
N VAL A 104 -7.39 3.42 14.89
CA VAL A 104 -6.92 2.24 15.62
C VAL A 104 -5.77 1.67 14.79
N PRO A 105 -4.54 1.56 15.35
CA PRO A 105 -3.41 0.99 14.63
C PRO A 105 -3.85 -0.38 14.11
N GLN A 106 -3.88 -0.53 12.78
CA GLN A 106 -4.02 -1.87 12.24
C GLN A 106 -2.73 -2.63 12.59
N PRO A 107 -2.81 -3.95 12.86
CA PRO A 107 -1.61 -4.75 13.10
C PRO A 107 -0.62 -4.50 11.97
N GLU A 108 0.66 -4.32 12.30
CA GLU A 108 1.76 -4.14 11.34
C GLU A 108 1.68 -5.26 10.29
N LYS A 109 1.09 -4.92 9.15
CA LYS A 109 0.97 -5.79 7.98
C LYS A 109 1.61 -5.02 6.85
N GLU A 110 2.51 -5.66 6.13
CA GLU A 110 2.99 -5.11 4.87
C GLU A 110 1.80 -4.92 3.94
N HIS A 111 1.45 -3.67 3.68
CA HIS A 111 0.37 -3.33 2.78
C HIS A 111 0.84 -3.54 1.34
N VAL A 112 0.25 -4.52 0.66
CA VAL A 112 0.45 -4.72 -0.78
C VAL A 112 -0.62 -3.95 -1.51
N PHE A 113 -0.24 -3.01 -2.38
CA PHE A 113 -1.19 -2.19 -3.14
C PHE A 113 -1.34 -2.70 -4.57
N GLN A 114 -2.59 -2.85 -5.01
CA GLN A 114 -2.95 -3.12 -6.40
C GLN A 114 -4.06 -2.15 -6.81
N ASN A 115 -3.88 -1.44 -7.94
CA ASN A 115 -4.80 -0.37 -8.36
C ASN A 115 -5.07 0.64 -7.23
N ARG A 116 -4.01 1.05 -6.50
CA ARG A 116 -4.07 2.03 -5.41
C ARG A 116 -5.00 1.65 -4.25
N THR A 117 -5.31 0.36 -4.14
CA THR A 117 -6.08 -0.21 -3.04
C THR A 117 -5.26 -1.34 -2.44
N CYS A 118 -5.13 -1.36 -1.12
CA CYS A 118 -4.43 -2.43 -0.44
C CYS A 118 -5.20 -3.74 -0.62
N THR A 119 -4.55 -4.79 -1.11
CA THR A 119 -5.16 -6.11 -1.27
C THR A 119 -5.42 -6.79 0.07
N VAL A 120 -4.75 -6.34 1.14
CA VAL A 120 -4.84 -6.90 2.50
C VAL A 120 -5.98 -6.26 3.30
N CYS A 121 -6.04 -4.93 3.38
CA CYS A 121 -7.06 -4.22 4.16
C CYS A 121 -8.15 -3.54 3.32
N GLY A 122 -7.97 -3.42 2.01
CA GLY A 122 -8.89 -2.71 1.12
C GLY A 122 -8.85 -1.19 1.23
N ASP A 123 -7.94 -0.63 2.05
CA ASP A 123 -7.76 0.81 2.17
C ASP A 123 -7.02 1.35 0.92
N PRO A 124 -7.41 2.54 0.42
CA PRO A 124 -6.68 3.20 -0.65
C PRO A 124 -5.28 3.65 -0.23
N GLU A 125 -4.36 3.73 -1.19
CA GLU A 125 -2.98 4.16 -0.98
C GLU A 125 -2.90 5.59 -0.41
N ASP A 126 -3.76 6.50 -0.87
CA ASP A 126 -3.80 7.90 -0.42
C ASP A 126 -4.40 8.08 0.99
N TRP A 127 -4.91 6.98 1.57
CA TRP A 127 -5.45 6.95 2.92
C TRP A 127 -4.36 6.63 3.96
N ALA A 128 -3.13 6.44 3.47
CA ALA A 128 -1.94 6.26 4.26
C ALA A 128 -1.68 7.48 5.14
N GLY A 129 -2.05 7.38 6.42
CA GLY A 129 -1.50 8.24 7.46
C GLY A 129 0.04 8.05 7.55
N PRO A 130 0.73 8.84 8.40
CA PRO A 130 2.19 8.76 8.56
C PRO A 130 2.72 7.36 8.92
N ASP A 131 1.86 6.45 9.37
CA ASP A 131 2.18 5.06 9.73
C ASP A 131 2.02 4.06 8.56
N CYS A 132 1.39 4.47 7.46
CA CYS A 132 1.37 3.68 6.24
C CYS A 132 2.61 4.04 5.43
N MET A 133 3.70 3.35 5.75
CA MET A 133 4.82 3.35 4.83
C MET A 133 4.35 2.69 3.53
N PRO A 134 4.47 3.35 2.36
CA PRO A 134 4.31 2.65 1.10
C PRO A 134 5.24 1.42 1.15
N PRO A 135 4.82 0.25 0.63
CA PRO A 135 5.69 -0.90 0.59
C PRO A 135 7.01 -0.44 -0.01
N ALA A 136 8.10 -0.75 0.69
CA ALA A 136 9.43 -0.47 0.17
C ALA A 136 9.44 -0.94 -1.30
N PRO A 137 9.93 -0.11 -2.23
CA PRO A 137 9.97 -0.50 -3.64
C PRO A 137 10.55 -1.91 -3.72
N PRO A 138 9.95 -2.81 -4.52
CA PRO A 138 10.32 -4.21 -4.55
C PRO A 138 11.83 -4.30 -4.65
N VAL A 139 12.44 -4.73 -3.55
CA VAL A 139 13.89 -4.77 -3.43
C VAL A 139 14.35 -5.77 -4.47
N ASP A 140 15.13 -5.29 -5.43
CA ASP A 140 15.67 -6.11 -6.49
C ASP A 140 16.30 -7.37 -5.85
N PRO A 141 15.86 -8.58 -6.22
CA PRO A 141 16.47 -9.79 -5.69
C PRO A 141 18.00 -9.85 -5.93
N ARG A 142 18.54 -9.05 -6.87
CA ARG A 142 19.99 -8.80 -7.03
C ARG A 142 20.68 -8.25 -5.79
N SER A 143 20.01 -7.43 -4.97
CA SER A 143 20.60 -6.87 -3.75
C SER A 143 20.57 -7.84 -2.56
N ARG A 144 19.96 -9.03 -2.72
CA ARG A 144 19.93 -10.09 -1.70
C ARG A 144 21.09 -11.08 -1.85
N LEU A 145 21.66 -11.20 -3.04
CA LEU A 145 22.87 -11.98 -3.24
C LEU A 145 24.05 -11.21 -2.64
N PRO A 146 24.92 -11.85 -1.84
CA PRO A 146 26.08 -11.16 -1.26
C PRO A 146 27.15 -10.77 -2.30
N PHE A 147 26.94 -11.07 -3.59
CA PHE A 147 27.86 -10.80 -4.70
C PHE A 147 27.12 -10.70 -6.05
N ASP A 148 27.78 -10.10 -7.05
CA ASP A 148 27.26 -10.01 -8.42
C ASP A 148 27.30 -11.39 -9.13
N PRO A 149 26.15 -11.95 -9.55
CA PRO A 149 26.09 -13.26 -10.19
C PRO A 149 26.91 -13.35 -11.49
N ARG A 150 27.19 -12.23 -12.18
CA ARG A 150 28.05 -12.22 -13.39
C ARG A 150 29.48 -12.68 -13.10
N TRP A 151 29.94 -12.57 -11.86
CA TRP A 151 31.26 -13.04 -11.45
C TRP A 151 31.43 -14.56 -11.59
N MET A 152 30.33 -15.33 -11.63
CA MET A 152 30.37 -16.79 -11.74
C MET A 152 30.38 -17.31 -13.19
N LEU A 153 30.08 -16.45 -14.19
CA LEU A 153 30.04 -16.86 -15.60
C LEU A 153 31.41 -17.32 -16.10
N GLN A 154 32.45 -16.52 -15.86
CA GLN A 154 33.80 -16.81 -16.35
C GLN A 154 34.43 -18.06 -15.67
N PRO A 155 34.34 -18.24 -14.34
CA PRO A 155 34.77 -19.48 -13.69
C PRO A 155 34.05 -20.73 -14.20
N LEU A 156 32.73 -20.66 -14.44
CA LEU A 156 31.96 -21.79 -14.97
C LEU A 156 32.34 -22.12 -16.42
N GLN A 157 32.58 -21.10 -17.26
CA GLN A 157 33.15 -21.30 -18.59
C GLN A 157 34.52 -21.98 -18.51
N TRP A 158 35.40 -21.54 -17.61
CA TRP A 158 36.69 -22.19 -17.40
C TRP A 158 36.55 -23.63 -16.95
N LEU A 159 35.60 -23.98 -16.08
CA LEU A 159 35.37 -25.37 -15.67
C LEU A 159 34.82 -26.24 -16.81
N ARG A 160 33.98 -25.66 -17.67
CA ARG A 160 33.46 -26.32 -18.89
C ARG A 160 34.58 -26.54 -19.92
N ASP A 161 35.43 -25.54 -20.10
CA ASP A 161 36.41 -25.44 -21.19
C ASP A 161 37.83 -25.86 -20.78
N ALA A 162 38.08 -26.09 -19.48
CA ALA A 162 39.40 -26.48 -18.97
C ALA A 162 39.85 -27.84 -19.55
N GLY A 163 40.98 -27.78 -20.26
CA GLY A 163 41.83 -28.93 -20.60
C GLY A 163 42.44 -29.61 -19.36
N PRO A 164 43.07 -30.78 -19.53
CA PRO A 164 42.89 -31.93 -18.65
C PRO A 164 43.49 -31.74 -17.26
N ILE A 165 42.62 -31.52 -16.27
CA ILE A 165 42.87 -32.01 -14.92
C ILE A 165 42.90 -33.55 -15.02
N ALA A 166 43.79 -34.22 -14.27
CA ALA A 166 43.94 -35.67 -14.25
C ALA A 166 42.70 -36.37 -13.65
N LEU A 167 41.58 -36.32 -14.39
CA LEU A 167 40.30 -36.91 -14.07
C LEU A 167 40.01 -38.00 -15.11
N ASN A 168 39.34 -39.06 -14.67
CA ASN A 168 38.85 -40.09 -15.58
C ASN A 168 37.85 -39.47 -16.57
N ARG A 169 37.62 -40.16 -17.70
CA ARG A 169 36.75 -39.66 -18.78
C ARG A 169 35.32 -39.39 -18.31
N PHE A 170 34.78 -40.24 -17.45
CA PHE A 170 33.40 -40.14 -16.97
C PHE A 170 33.18 -38.88 -16.12
N ASP A 171 34.08 -38.61 -15.18
CA ASP A 171 34.04 -37.43 -14.31
C ASP A 171 34.21 -36.14 -15.11
N ARG A 172 35.00 -36.18 -16.19
CA ARG A 172 35.15 -35.05 -17.10
C ARG A 172 33.85 -34.73 -17.84
N GLU A 173 33.23 -35.74 -18.43
CA GLU A 173 31.96 -35.59 -19.15
C GLU A 173 30.81 -35.21 -18.20
N HIS A 174 30.84 -35.67 -16.95
CA HIS A 174 29.87 -35.28 -15.93
C HIS A 174 30.04 -33.82 -15.50
N ARG A 175 31.26 -33.40 -15.13
CA ARG A 175 31.55 -32.01 -14.75
C ARG A 175 31.27 -31.00 -15.86
N SER A 176 31.61 -31.35 -17.11
CA SER A 176 31.32 -30.49 -18.26
C SER A 176 29.81 -30.27 -18.44
N ARG A 177 29.00 -31.32 -18.27
CA ARG A 177 27.53 -31.22 -18.31
C ARG A 177 26.96 -30.40 -17.16
N GLU A 178 27.45 -30.61 -15.94
CA GLU A 178 27.00 -29.83 -14.78
C GLU A 178 27.38 -28.35 -14.91
N ALA A 179 28.60 -28.05 -15.35
CA ALA A 179 29.05 -26.68 -15.61
C ALA A 179 28.22 -26.01 -16.70
N ALA A 180 27.89 -26.71 -17.79
CA ALA A 180 27.03 -26.20 -18.86
C ALA A 180 25.61 -25.91 -18.35
N PHE A 181 25.02 -26.83 -17.57
CA PHE A 181 23.71 -26.64 -16.97
C PHE A 181 23.68 -25.41 -16.04
N LEU A 182 24.65 -25.28 -15.14
CA LEU A 182 24.74 -24.14 -14.22
C LEU A 182 24.97 -22.83 -14.97
N PHE A 183 25.76 -22.86 -16.05
CA PHE A 183 26.00 -21.70 -16.90
C PHE A 183 24.70 -21.22 -17.57
N GLU A 184 23.92 -22.13 -18.17
CA GLU A 184 22.64 -21.82 -18.79
C GLU A 184 21.60 -21.28 -17.78
N GLN A 185 21.52 -21.89 -16.59
CA GLN A 185 20.62 -21.42 -15.53
C GLN A 185 21.00 -20.01 -15.05
N LEU A 186 22.30 -19.74 -14.92
CA LEU A 186 22.80 -18.44 -14.49
C LEU A 186 22.56 -17.36 -15.57
N GLU A 187 22.75 -17.68 -16.85
CA GLU A 187 22.41 -16.78 -17.95
C GLU A 187 20.90 -16.49 -18.03
N ALA A 188 20.07 -17.53 -17.87
CA ALA A 188 18.63 -17.39 -17.83
C ALA A 188 18.20 -16.49 -16.66
N PHE A 189 18.78 -16.71 -15.47
CA PHE A 189 18.55 -15.87 -14.30
C PHE A 189 18.96 -14.41 -14.54
N ILE A 190 20.17 -14.16 -15.07
CA ILE A 190 20.65 -12.80 -15.39
C ILE A 190 19.70 -12.12 -16.40
N LYS A 191 19.28 -12.83 -17.45
CA LYS A 191 18.40 -12.31 -18.50
C LYS A 191 16.98 -12.06 -18.00
N GLU A 192 16.45 -12.92 -17.14
CA GLU A 192 15.16 -12.68 -16.49
C GLU A 192 15.22 -11.49 -15.55
N CYS A 193 16.31 -11.35 -14.81
CA CYS A 193 16.52 -10.17 -13.97
C CYS A 193 16.59 -8.89 -14.82
N GLU A 194 17.24 -8.90 -15.99
CA GLU A 194 17.39 -7.71 -16.88
C GLU A 194 16.10 -7.28 -17.61
N LYS A 195 14.99 -8.00 -17.44
CA LYS A 195 13.69 -7.57 -17.98
C LYS A 195 13.20 -6.33 -17.19
N PRO A 196 12.69 -5.29 -17.90
CA PRO A 196 12.20 -4.06 -17.29
C PRO A 196 10.94 -4.27 -16.46
#